data_AF-A0A5J4UST1-F1
#
_entry.id   AF-A0A5J4UST1-F1
#
_cell.length_a   1.000
_cell.length_b   1.000
_cell.length_c   1.000
_cell.angle_alpha   90.00
_cell.angle_beta   90.00
_cell.angle_gamma   90.00
#
_symmetry.space_group_name_H-M   'P 1'
#
loop_
_entity.id
_entity.type
_entity.pdbx_description
1 polymer ?
#
loop_
_entity_poly.entity_id
_entity_poly.type
_entity_poly.pdbx_seq_one_letter_code
_entity_poly.pdbx_strand_id
1 'polypeptide(L)'
;DKEIEGQHIIWRRHRSRIGEFEKFWMKQGKSLEDLMSVKVPEVVISNFLAQQNRSKSIDSIIHACKTDIEMLFRIQVFQEKEINGFALKQMMKKPQYATRKKRKEESIFKLDIILKYFLNKFVHIEQLGEHEHIGCVISSIMVFATLYLTEINRAEATRNEDGS
;
A
#
# COMPACT_ATOMS: atom_id res chain seq x y z
N ASP A 1 -20.78 1.68 1.31
CA ASP A 1 -19.88 2.76 1.79
C ASP A 1 -18.42 2.39 2.06
N LYS A 2 -18.04 1.18 2.51
CA LYS A 2 -16.61 0.84 2.74
C LYS A 2 -15.78 0.61 1.48
N GLU A 3 -16.45 0.25 0.40
CA GLU A 3 -15.85 0.22 -0.94
C GLU A 3 -15.40 1.63 -1.36
N ILE A 4 -16.19 2.64 -1.00
CA ILE A 4 -15.92 4.05 -1.30
C ILE A 4 -14.68 4.54 -0.51
N GLU A 5 -14.60 4.24 0.79
CA GLU A 5 -13.42 4.60 1.62
C GLU A 5 -12.13 3.90 1.15
N GLY A 6 -12.21 2.62 0.79
CA GLY A 6 -11.09 1.88 0.21
C GLY A 6 -10.61 2.47 -1.12
N GLN A 7 -11.56 2.84 -1.99
CA GLN A 7 -11.29 3.53 -3.25
C GLN A 7 -10.63 4.90 -3.01
N HIS A 8 -11.07 5.67 -2.01
CA HIS A 8 -10.47 6.97 -1.68
C HIS A 8 -9.00 6.86 -1.27
N ILE A 9 -8.63 5.86 -0.46
CA ILE A 9 -7.23 5.65 -0.05
C ILE A 9 -6.35 5.27 -1.25
N ILE A 10 -6.85 4.39 -2.11
CA ILE A 10 -6.15 3.98 -3.33
C ILE A 10 -5.97 5.19 -4.26
N TRP A 11 -7.03 5.97 -4.47
CA TRP A 11 -7.00 7.16 -5.31
C TRP A 11 -6.05 8.24 -4.79
N ARG A 12 -6.02 8.44 -3.47
CA ARG A 12 -5.07 9.36 -2.82
C ARG A 12 -3.62 8.97 -3.12
N ARG A 13 -3.30 7.67 -3.08
CA ARG A 13 -1.95 7.16 -3.37
C ARG A 13 -1.57 7.38 -4.84
N HIS A 14 -2.47 7.08 -5.77
CA HIS A 14 -2.25 7.33 -7.19
C HIS A 14 -2.05 8.82 -7.49
N ARG A 15 -2.92 9.68 -6.96
CA ARG A 15 -2.81 11.15 -7.09
C ARG A 15 -1.47 11.66 -6.58
N SER A 16 -1.00 11.17 -5.43
CA SER A 16 0.28 11.57 -4.86
C SER A 16 1.44 11.28 -5.81
N ARG A 17 1.48 10.08 -6.41
CA ARG A 17 2.58 9.64 -7.28
C ARG A 17 2.54 10.33 -8.64
N ILE A 18 1.34 10.54 -9.19
CA ILE A 18 1.16 11.36 -10.40
C ILE A 18 1.64 12.80 -10.14
N GLY A 19 1.37 13.36 -8.96
CA GLY A 19 1.90 14.68 -8.58
C GLY A 19 3.43 14.71 -8.47
N GLU A 20 4.08 13.63 -8.04
CA GLU A 20 5.55 13.52 -8.09
C GLU A 20 6.07 13.48 -9.52
N PHE A 21 5.39 12.74 -10.40
CA PHE A 21 5.73 12.70 -11.82
C PHE A 21 5.55 14.07 -12.49
N GLU A 22 4.47 14.79 -12.18
CA GLU A 22 4.23 16.16 -12.65
C GLU A 22 5.36 17.10 -12.22
N LYS A 23 5.79 17.06 -10.96
CA LYS A 23 6.94 17.86 -10.48
C LYS A 23 8.22 17.51 -11.23
N PHE A 24 8.47 16.23 -11.49
CA PHE A 24 9.57 15.80 -12.33
C PHE A 24 9.47 16.40 -13.73
N TRP A 25 8.30 16.29 -14.35
CA TRP A 25 8.03 16.73 -15.71
C TRP A 25 8.23 18.24 -15.87
N MET A 26 7.65 19.03 -14.96
CA MET A 26 7.81 20.48 -14.91
C MET A 26 9.26 20.89 -14.65
N LYS A 27 10.01 20.15 -13.84
CA LYS A 27 11.44 20.41 -13.60
C LYS A 27 12.30 20.22 -14.86
N GLN A 28 11.84 19.41 -15.82
CA GLN A 28 12.48 19.28 -17.14
C GLN A 28 12.04 20.38 -18.11
N GLY A 29 11.24 21.36 -17.66
CA GLY A 29 10.69 22.43 -18.49
C GLY A 29 9.59 21.95 -19.45
N LYS A 30 8.98 20.79 -19.17
CA LYS A 30 7.97 20.17 -20.05
C LYS A 30 6.55 20.53 -19.61
N SER A 31 5.68 20.80 -20.57
CA SER A 31 4.26 21.09 -20.33
C SER A 31 3.38 19.84 -20.44
N LEU A 32 2.09 19.96 -20.11
CA LEU A 32 1.13 18.87 -20.30
C LEU A 32 0.97 18.50 -21.78
N GLU A 33 1.04 19.48 -22.68
CA GLU A 33 1.01 19.27 -24.13
C GLU A 33 2.21 18.44 -24.61
N ASP A 34 3.40 18.68 -24.03
CA ASP A 34 4.57 17.85 -24.31
C ASP A 34 4.33 16.39 -23.91
N LEU A 35 3.58 16.14 -22.83
CA LEU A 35 3.26 14.78 -22.39
C LEU A 35 2.40 14.04 -23.41
N MET A 36 1.46 14.74 -24.04
CA MET A 36 0.59 14.19 -25.09
C MET A 36 1.33 13.92 -26.40
N SER A 37 2.50 14.52 -26.59
CA SER A 37 3.36 14.31 -27.78
C SER A 37 4.48 13.30 -27.58
N VAL A 38 4.55 12.65 -26.41
CA VAL A 38 5.54 11.60 -26.12
C VAL A 38 5.39 10.48 -27.14
N LYS A 39 6.50 10.09 -27.78
CA LYS A 39 6.52 8.96 -28.73
C LYS A 39 7.06 7.67 -28.11
N VAL A 40 7.88 7.80 -27.07
CA VAL A 40 8.61 6.68 -26.46
C VAL A 40 8.42 6.76 -24.94
N PRO A 41 7.32 6.20 -24.41
CA PRO A 41 7.01 6.26 -22.99
C PRO A 41 8.04 5.55 -22.12
N GLU A 42 8.66 4.47 -22.60
CA GLU A 42 9.72 3.74 -21.87
C GLU A 42 10.86 4.67 -21.42
N VAL A 43 11.26 5.63 -22.27
CA VAL A 43 12.35 6.57 -21.95
C VAL A 43 11.93 7.54 -20.85
N VAL A 44 10.70 8.04 -20.91
CA VAL A 44 10.15 8.95 -19.89
C VAL A 44 10.08 8.25 -18.53
N ILE A 45 9.55 7.02 -18.50
CA ILE A 45 9.44 6.23 -17.27
C ILE A 45 10.84 5.93 -16.71
N SER A 46 11.75 5.44 -17.56
CA SER A 46 13.13 5.13 -17.15
C SER A 46 13.84 6.34 -16.53
N ASN A 47 13.72 7.52 -17.15
CA ASN A 47 14.33 8.74 -16.64
C ASN A 47 13.75 9.17 -15.29
N PHE A 48 12.43 9.09 -15.13
CA PHE A 48 11.78 9.37 -13.87
C PHE A 48 12.23 8.42 -12.75
N LEU A 49 12.25 7.11 -13.02
CA LEU A 49 12.70 6.11 -12.04
C LEU A 49 14.18 6.22 -11.72
N ALA A 50 15.02 6.64 -12.67
CA ALA A 50 16.43 6.93 -12.42
C ALA A 50 16.59 8.11 -11.44
N GLN A 51 15.76 9.15 -11.55
CA GLN A 51 15.74 10.26 -10.60
C GLN A 51 15.27 9.81 -9.20
N GLN A 52 14.22 9.00 -9.13
CA GLN A 52 13.70 8.45 -7.87
C GLN A 52 14.73 7.53 -7.16
N ASN A 53 15.50 6.77 -7.92
CA ASN A 53 16.59 5.97 -7.36
C ASN A 53 17.70 6.86 -6.74
N ARG A 54 18.01 8.01 -7.34
CA ARG A 54 19.00 8.95 -6.80
C ARG A 54 18.56 9.60 -5.48
N SER A 55 17.25 9.77 -5.28
CA SER A 55 16.68 10.27 -4.02
C SER A 55 16.57 9.20 -2.91
N LYS A 56 17.12 8.00 -3.10
CA LYS A 56 17.04 6.87 -2.15
C LYS A 56 15.60 6.44 -1.82
N SER A 57 14.69 6.52 -2.81
CA SER A 57 13.32 6.04 -2.64
C SER A 57 13.28 4.53 -2.36
N ILE A 58 12.34 4.08 -1.52
CA ILE A 58 12.17 2.66 -1.19
C ILE A 58 11.74 1.89 -2.45
N ASP A 59 12.29 0.70 -2.67
CA ASP A 59 12.02 -0.12 -3.88
C ASP A 59 10.51 -0.37 -4.13
N SER A 60 9.70 -0.44 -3.07
CA SER A 60 8.24 -0.58 -3.16
C SER A 60 7.54 0.67 -3.71
N ILE A 61 8.07 1.86 -3.39
CA ILE A 61 7.60 3.14 -3.92
C ILE A 61 7.94 3.22 -5.41
N ILE A 62 9.16 2.83 -5.80
CA ILE A 62 9.59 2.79 -7.21
C ILE A 62 8.66 1.90 -8.05
N HIS A 63 8.32 0.71 -7.55
CA HIS A 63 7.39 -0.18 -8.24
C HIS A 63 5.98 0.41 -8.38
N ALA A 64 5.48 1.03 -7.31
CA ALA A 64 4.16 1.65 -7.33
C ALA A 64 4.11 2.87 -8.28
N CYS A 65 5.13 3.72 -8.27
CA CYS A 65 5.21 4.85 -9.20
C CYS A 65 5.32 4.39 -10.66
N LYS A 66 6.12 3.35 -10.93
CA LYS A 66 6.16 2.73 -12.27
C LYS A 66 4.75 2.33 -12.71
N THR A 67 4.04 1.57 -11.89
CA THR A 67 2.70 1.06 -12.22
C THR A 67 1.73 2.20 -12.54
N ASP A 68 1.75 3.26 -11.75
CA ASP A 68 0.84 4.39 -11.92
C ASP A 68 1.13 5.18 -13.21
N ILE A 69 2.40 5.34 -13.56
CA ILE A 69 2.80 6.04 -14.80
C ILE A 69 2.59 5.14 -16.03
N GLU A 70 2.81 3.83 -15.92
CA GLU A 70 2.45 2.88 -16.98
C GLU A 70 0.96 2.95 -17.29
N MET A 71 0.11 3.02 -16.26
CA MET A 71 -1.33 3.18 -16.45
C MET A 71 -1.68 4.49 -17.16
N LEU A 72 -0.99 5.60 -16.84
CA LEU A 72 -1.16 6.87 -17.54
C LEU A 72 -0.88 6.75 -19.04
N PHE A 73 0.22 6.11 -19.44
CA PHE A 73 0.53 5.91 -20.85
C PHE A 73 -0.38 4.87 -21.53
N ARG A 74 -0.87 3.86 -20.82
CA ARG A 74 -1.89 2.95 -21.37
C ARG A 74 -3.19 3.68 -21.70
N ILE A 75 -3.61 4.66 -20.90
CA ILE A 75 -4.78 5.50 -21.18
C ILE A 75 -4.55 6.35 -22.45
N GLN A 76 -3.32 6.72 -22.76
CA GLN A 76 -2.92 7.35 -24.01
C GLN A 76 -2.78 6.36 -25.19
N VAL A 77 -3.27 5.13 -25.04
CA VAL A 77 -3.32 4.09 -26.08
C VAL A 77 -1.95 3.49 -26.45
N PHE A 78 -0.92 3.70 -25.63
CA PHE A 78 0.35 2.99 -25.81
C PHE A 78 0.21 1.50 -25.45
N GLN A 79 0.84 0.64 -26.24
CA GLN A 79 0.87 -0.79 -26.00
C GLN A 79 1.88 -1.15 -24.90
N GLU A 80 1.64 -2.24 -24.19
CA GLU A 80 2.52 -2.72 -23.12
C GLU A 80 3.98 -2.90 -23.59
N LYS A 81 4.20 -3.32 -24.84
CA LYS A 81 5.54 -3.48 -25.40
C LYS A 81 6.30 -2.15 -25.58
N GLU A 82 5.59 -1.04 -25.76
CA GLU A 82 6.14 0.31 -25.95
C GLU A 82 6.42 0.99 -24.61
N ILE A 83 5.63 0.64 -23.59
CA ILE A 83 5.74 1.17 -22.23
C ILE A 83 6.78 0.38 -21.42
N ASN A 84 6.69 -0.95 -21.46
CA ASN A 84 7.48 -1.89 -20.67
C ASN A 84 8.50 -2.65 -21.54
N GLY A 85 9.34 -1.86 -22.19
CA GLY A 85 10.42 -2.35 -23.05
C GLY A 85 11.56 -3.00 -22.28
N PHE A 86 12.61 -3.37 -23.03
CA PHE A 86 13.71 -4.16 -22.48
C PHE A 86 14.53 -3.39 -21.44
N ALA A 87 14.80 -2.11 -21.67
CA ALA A 87 15.64 -1.32 -20.77
C ALA A 87 14.95 -1.13 -19.41
N LEU A 88 13.65 -0.79 -19.43
CA LEU A 88 12.87 -0.64 -18.22
C LEU A 88 12.77 -1.96 -17.44
N LYS A 89 12.61 -3.09 -18.13
CA LYS A 89 12.63 -4.42 -17.51
C LYS A 89 13.96 -4.70 -16.80
N GLN A 90 15.10 -4.35 -17.40
CA GLN A 90 16.41 -4.53 -16.75
C GLN A 90 16.55 -3.63 -15.52
N MET A 91 16.14 -2.36 -15.60
CA MET A 91 16.18 -1.43 -14.47
C MET A 91 15.34 -1.90 -13.29
N MET A 92 14.20 -2.53 -13.56
CA MET A 92 13.29 -3.01 -12.51
C MET A 92 13.74 -4.28 -11.80
N LYS A 93 14.70 -5.05 -12.34
CA LYS A 93 15.16 -6.29 -11.71
C LYS A 93 15.59 -6.07 -10.26
N LYS A 94 16.46 -5.08 -10.00
CA LYS A 94 17.00 -4.85 -8.65
C LYS A 94 15.91 -4.46 -7.64
N PRO A 95 15.05 -3.45 -7.90
CA PRO A 95 13.92 -3.15 -7.02
C PRO A 95 12.97 -4.35 -6.84
N GLN A 96 12.75 -5.13 -7.90
CA GLN A 96 11.87 -6.30 -7.87
C GLN A 96 12.45 -7.43 -7.00
N TYR A 97 13.76 -7.68 -7.05
CA TYR A 97 14.42 -8.63 -6.16
C TYR A 97 14.38 -8.18 -4.70
N ALA A 98 14.57 -6.88 -4.43
CA ALA A 98 14.57 -6.33 -3.09
C ALA A 98 13.16 -6.32 -2.45
N THR A 99 12.11 -6.11 -3.25
CA THR A 99 10.71 -6.16 -2.79
C THR A 99 10.10 -7.55 -2.81
N ARG A 100 10.79 -8.54 -3.38
CA ARG A 100 10.34 -9.92 -3.35
C ARG A 100 10.32 -10.38 -1.90
N LYS A 101 9.11 -10.45 -1.32
CA LYS A 101 8.92 -11.11 -0.02
C LYS A 101 9.58 -12.47 -0.11
N LYS A 102 10.58 -12.74 0.74
CA LYS A 102 10.90 -14.13 1.07
C LYS A 102 9.57 -14.71 1.54
N ARG A 103 9.12 -15.81 0.95
CA ARG A 103 8.04 -16.62 1.53
C ARG A 103 8.57 -17.15 2.86
N LYS A 104 8.53 -16.31 3.88
CA LYS A 104 8.55 -16.67 5.27
C LYS A 104 7.12 -16.53 5.72
N GLU A 105 6.67 -17.50 6.47
CA GLU A 105 5.47 -17.36 7.29
C GLU A 105 5.72 -16.19 8.24
N GLU A 106 5.19 -15.02 7.87
CA GLU A 106 5.17 -13.84 8.73
C GLU A 106 3.96 -14.04 9.65
N SER A 107 4.20 -14.29 10.94
CA SER A 107 3.12 -14.31 11.92
C SER A 107 2.41 -12.95 11.86
N ILE A 108 1.12 -12.95 11.49
CA ILE A 108 0.31 -11.73 11.38
C ILE A 108 0.33 -10.96 12.72
N PHE A 109 0.48 -11.69 13.82
CA PHE A 109 0.63 -11.16 15.16
C PHE A 109 1.81 -11.82 15.88
N LYS A 110 2.58 -11.01 16.63
CA LYS A 110 3.55 -11.52 17.62
C LYS A 110 2.78 -12.05 18.83
N LEU A 111 2.29 -13.28 18.70
CA LEU A 111 1.41 -13.92 19.68
C LEU A 111 2.02 -13.93 21.09
N ASP A 112 3.34 -14.07 21.20
CA ASP A 112 4.10 -14.01 22.45
C ASP A 112 3.92 -12.68 23.19
N ILE A 113 3.93 -11.55 22.46
CA ILE A 113 3.73 -10.22 23.03
C ILE A 113 2.29 -10.04 23.49
N ILE A 114 1.33 -10.48 22.66
CA ILE A 114 -0.10 -10.35 22.97
C ILE A 114 -0.48 -11.24 24.16
N LEU A 115 0.03 -12.47 24.21
CA LEU A 115 -0.19 -13.40 25.31
C LEU A 115 0.40 -12.84 26.62
N LYS A 116 1.61 -12.26 26.57
CA LYS A 116 2.23 -11.61 27.72
C LYS A 116 1.43 -10.39 28.19
N TYR A 117 0.90 -9.61 27.25
CA TYR A 117 0.00 -8.49 27.56
C TYR A 117 -1.27 -8.97 28.26
N PHE A 118 -1.92 -10.02 27.75
CA PHE A 118 -3.11 -10.60 28.38
C PHE A 118 -2.83 -11.15 29.77
N LEU A 119 -1.76 -11.92 29.93
CA LEU A 119 -1.39 -12.47 31.23
C LEU A 119 -1.14 -11.37 32.27
N ASN A 120 -0.46 -10.28 31.89
CA ASN A 120 -0.23 -9.14 32.78
C ASN A 120 -1.53 -8.40 33.13
N LYS A 121 -2.48 -8.30 32.21
CA LYS A 121 -3.76 -7.60 32.42
C LYS A 121 -4.77 -8.48 33.15
N PHE A 122 -4.72 -9.80 32.98
CA PHE A 122 -5.61 -10.77 33.62
C PHE A 122 -5.46 -10.78 35.15
N VAL A 123 -4.23 -10.59 35.65
CA VAL A 123 -3.96 -10.49 37.10
C VAL A 123 -4.72 -9.33 37.77
N HIS A 124 -5.09 -8.31 37.00
CA HIS A 124 -5.80 -7.13 37.50
C HIS A 124 -7.07 -6.84 36.68
N ILE A 125 -7.74 -7.89 36.17
CA ILE A 125 -8.85 -7.74 35.23
C ILE A 125 -10.02 -6.92 35.80
N GLU A 126 -10.23 -6.98 37.12
CA GLU A 126 -11.28 -6.24 37.83
C GLU A 126 -10.95 -4.74 38.02
N GLN A 127 -9.71 -4.33 37.75
CA GLN A 127 -9.24 -2.94 37.90
C GLN A 127 -9.03 -2.25 36.54
N LEU A 128 -9.35 -2.93 35.44
CA LEU A 128 -9.15 -2.38 34.11
C LEU A 128 -10.16 -1.26 33.82
N GLY A 129 -9.65 -0.17 33.25
CA GLY A 129 -10.51 0.86 32.69
C GLY A 129 -11.26 0.38 31.45
N GLU A 130 -12.34 1.06 31.07
CA GLU A 130 -13.16 0.74 29.89
C GLU A 130 -12.33 0.61 28.61
N HIS A 131 -11.39 1.54 28.37
CA HIS A 131 -10.50 1.47 27.21
C HIS A 131 -9.55 0.26 27.22
N GLU A 132 -9.12 -0.18 28.40
CA GLU A 132 -8.23 -1.34 28.53
C GLU A 132 -9.01 -2.64 28.32
N HIS A 133 -10.25 -2.71 28.79
CA HIS A 133 -11.17 -3.80 28.48
C HIS A 133 -11.43 -3.91 26.97
N ILE A 134 -11.76 -2.80 26.31
CA ILE A 134 -11.97 -2.77 24.86
C ILE A 134 -10.71 -3.21 24.11
N GLY A 135 -9.54 -2.72 24.52
CA GLY A 135 -8.25 -3.12 23.96
C GLY A 135 -7.98 -4.62 24.09
N CYS A 136 -8.33 -5.23 25.24
CA CYS A 136 -8.20 -6.67 25.45
C CYS A 136 -9.17 -7.48 24.57
N VAL A 137 -10.43 -7.07 24.47
CA VAL A 137 -11.45 -7.74 23.64
C VAL A 137 -11.07 -7.69 22.17
N ILE A 138 -10.72 -6.51 21.64
CA ILE A 138 -10.31 -6.36 20.24
C ILE A 138 -9.07 -7.20 19.95
N SER A 139 -8.05 -7.14 20.81
CA SER A 139 -6.82 -7.93 20.63
C SER A 139 -7.11 -9.43 20.64
N SER A 140 -8.09 -9.88 21.43
CA SER A 140 -8.47 -11.30 21.51
C SER A 140 -9.14 -11.74 20.22
N ILE A 141 -10.09 -10.94 19.71
CA ILE A 141 -10.77 -11.20 18.43
C ILE A 141 -9.75 -11.19 17.28
N MET A 142 -8.80 -10.25 17.26
CA MET A 142 -7.75 -10.20 16.24
C MET A 142 -6.91 -11.48 16.22
N VAL A 143 -6.52 -12.00 17.39
CA VAL A 143 -5.71 -13.21 17.52
C VAL A 143 -6.50 -14.47 17.16
N PHE A 144 -7.70 -14.65 17.72
CA PHE A 144 -8.48 -15.89 17.53
C PHE A 144 -9.12 -15.98 16.15
N ALA A 145 -9.63 -14.87 15.62
CA ALA A 145 -10.27 -14.85 14.30
C ALA A 145 -9.29 -14.54 13.16
N THR A 146 -8.02 -14.22 13.47
CA THR A 146 -7.02 -13.78 12.49
C THR A 146 -7.50 -12.57 11.68
N LEU A 147 -8.29 -11.68 12.30
CA LEU A 147 -8.87 -10.51 11.65
C LEU A 147 -8.00 -9.27 11.87
N TYR A 148 -7.91 -8.42 10.85
CA TYR A 148 -7.33 -7.09 10.99
C TYR A 148 -8.28 -6.15 11.76
N LEU A 149 -7.72 -5.14 12.42
CA LEU A 149 -8.50 -4.13 13.16
C LEU A 149 -9.56 -3.47 12.28
N THR A 150 -9.28 -3.27 11.00
CA THR A 150 -10.22 -2.72 10.02
C THR A 150 -11.44 -3.62 9.79
N GLU A 151 -11.27 -4.93 9.91
CA GLU A 151 -12.35 -5.91 9.76
C GLU A 151 -13.19 -5.97 11.03
N ILE A 152 -12.57 -5.88 12.21
CA ILE A 152 -13.26 -5.80 13.50
C ILE A 152 -14.05 -4.51 13.63
N ASN A 153 -13.46 -3.37 13.25
CA ASN A 153 -14.17 -2.07 13.19
C ASN A 153 -15.32 -2.08 12.17
N ARG A 154 -15.42 -3.10 11.33
CA ARG A 154 -16.56 -3.33 10.44
C ARG A 154 -17.58 -4.31 10.97
N ALA A 155 -17.19 -5.18 11.88
CA ALA A 155 -18.08 -6.16 12.45
C ALA A 155 -19.21 -5.42 13.18
N GLU A 156 -20.43 -5.87 12.94
CA GLU A 156 -21.62 -5.38 13.63
C GLU A 156 -22.14 -6.51 14.50
N ALA A 157 -22.34 -6.23 15.78
CA ALA A 157 -22.94 -7.18 16.68
C ALA A 157 -24.45 -7.17 16.44
N THR A 158 -24.96 -8.23 15.82
CA THR A 158 -26.41 -8.46 15.73
C THR A 158 -26.85 -9.29 16.93
N ARG A 159 -27.99 -8.93 17.53
CA ARG A 159 -28.61 -9.75 18.58
C ARG A 159 -29.22 -10.99 17.96
N ASN A 160 -29.05 -12.13 18.61
CA ASN A 160 -29.74 -13.34 18.20
C ASN A 160 -31.24 -13.24 18.58
N GLU A 161 -32.09 -14.05 17.95
CA GLU A 161 -33.56 -14.02 18.13
C GLU A 161 -34.00 -14.31 19.58
N ASP A 162 -33.14 -14.97 20.36
CA ASP A 162 -33.29 -15.32 21.76
C ASP A 162 -32.80 -14.21 22.72
N GLY A 163 -32.40 -13.05 22.21
CA GLY A 163 -32.04 -11.88 23.01
C GLY A 163 -30.65 -11.95 23.66
N SER A 164 -29.85 -12.97 23.33
CA SER A 164 -28.42 -13.07 23.63
C SER A 164 -27.53 -12.54 22.51
#